data_AF-A0A1W2F044-F1
#
_entry.id   AF-A0A1W2F044-F1
#
_cell.length_a   1.000
_cell.length_b   1.000
_cell.length_c   1.000
_cell.angle_alpha   90.00
_cell.angle_beta   90.00
_cell.angle_gamma   90.00
#
_symmetry.space_group_name_H-M   'P 1'
#
loop_
_entity.id
_entity.type
_entity.pdbx_description
1 polymer ?
#
loop_
_entity_poly.entity_id
_entity_poly.type
_entity_poly.pdbx_seq_one_letter_code
_entity_poly.pdbx_strand_id
1 'polypeptide(L)'
;MSAITTPTKPANAAARVAGAAANAADERYHAASGLRKQLNKVFPTHWSFLLGEIALYSFIVLLLSGTYLALFFDPSMTEVTYQGSFENLRGIEMSRAFASTLDISFETRGGLFVRQVHHWAALLFMGAIVVHMFRIFFTGAFRKPREINWVIGIVLFMLGAIEGFLGYSLPDDLLSGTGLRVMAALLISFPVIGTWLNWLMFGGEFPGTDIIPMLYTAHILIIPAIILGLIAAHLALVWYQKHTQFPGVGRKETNVVGVRIMPVFAAKGGGFFAIVVGVIAIMGGVFQINPIWNIGPYNPAQISAGSQPDWYMGWTDGLVRIWPAWEFYLGNYTIPGAFLPFILGLPLLTGIAAMYPWIERKMTKDYAHHNLLQRPRDVPVRTALGWMAITYFMVLLLMGANDIFAFQFDISLNLTTWMGRIGMLVLPPLAYFVAYRICIGLQRGDREVLEHGVETGIIKRLPHGEFIEIHQPLGPVDDHGHPIPLAYQGASVPKKMNKLGSAGHPVAGSTWSPDPVEETVALENARKTKHVSEGTSAQDEASELVGKPSDPKA
;
A
#
# COMPACT_ATOMS: atom_id res chain seq x y z
N MET A 1 -46.16 -5.97 14.11
CA MET A 1 -45.64 -4.90 13.23
C MET A 1 -45.39 -3.68 14.08
N SER A 2 -44.14 -3.21 14.16
CA SER A 2 -43.75 -2.03 14.96
C SER A 2 -44.15 -0.75 14.23
N ALA A 3 -44.66 0.24 14.95
CA ALA A 3 -45.18 1.52 14.45
C ALA A 3 -44.15 2.45 13.77
N ILE A 4 -42.93 1.96 13.48
CA ILE A 4 -41.82 2.72 12.88
C ILE A 4 -41.78 2.58 11.34
N THR A 5 -42.64 1.76 10.72
CA THR A 5 -42.60 1.50 9.26
C THR A 5 -43.82 2.00 8.49
N THR A 6 -44.40 3.15 8.85
CA THR A 6 -45.44 3.77 8.00
C THR A 6 -44.76 4.59 6.89
N PRO A 7 -44.88 4.22 5.60
CA PRO A 7 -44.28 4.99 4.51
C PRO A 7 -44.95 6.36 4.42
N THR A 8 -44.19 7.44 4.58
CA THR A 8 -44.74 8.81 4.65
C THR A 8 -45.09 9.43 3.29
N LYS A 9 -44.88 8.74 2.16
CA LYS A 9 -45.35 9.15 0.82
C LYS A 9 -45.65 7.94 -0.08
N PRO A 10 -46.62 8.01 -1.00
CA PRO A 10 -46.83 6.95 -2.00
C PRO A 10 -45.56 6.77 -2.84
N ALA A 11 -45.11 5.52 -2.97
CA ALA A 11 -43.93 5.17 -3.75
C ALA A 11 -44.13 5.60 -5.22
N ASN A 12 -43.20 6.38 -5.76
CA ASN A 12 -43.22 6.76 -7.17
C ASN A 12 -43.15 5.49 -8.07
N ALA A 13 -43.50 5.61 -9.34
CA ALA A 13 -43.55 4.45 -10.25
C ALA A 13 -42.22 3.68 -10.28
N ALA A 14 -41.09 4.38 -10.25
CA ALA A 14 -39.76 3.80 -10.18
C ALA A 14 -39.54 2.96 -8.90
N ALA A 15 -39.95 3.46 -7.73
CA ALA A 15 -39.84 2.73 -6.46
C ALA A 15 -40.75 1.50 -6.41
N ARG A 16 -41.94 1.56 -7.03
CA ARG A 16 -42.81 0.38 -7.17
C ARG A 16 -42.20 -0.69 -8.07
N VAL A 17 -41.66 -0.29 -9.23
CA VAL A 17 -40.96 -1.20 -10.14
C VAL A 17 -39.73 -1.82 -9.47
N ALA A 18 -38.93 -1.00 -8.77
CA ALA A 18 -37.77 -1.49 -8.04
C ALA A 18 -38.15 -2.46 -6.91
N GLY A 19 -39.22 -2.17 -6.16
CA GLY A 19 -39.75 -3.07 -5.12
C GLY A 19 -40.26 -4.39 -5.69
N ALA A 20 -41.01 -4.36 -6.79
CA ALA A 20 -41.49 -5.56 -7.47
C ALA A 20 -40.32 -6.41 -8.02
N ALA A 21 -39.31 -5.77 -8.62
CA ALA A 21 -38.11 -6.45 -9.11
C ALA A 21 -37.29 -7.07 -7.95
N ALA A 22 -37.14 -6.35 -6.83
CA ALA A 22 -36.46 -6.86 -5.65
C ALA A 22 -37.18 -8.08 -5.05
N ASN A 23 -38.51 -8.03 -4.95
CA ASN A 23 -39.31 -9.18 -4.48
C ASN A 23 -39.18 -10.37 -5.44
N ALA A 24 -39.32 -10.13 -6.74
CA ALA A 24 -39.18 -11.17 -7.75
C ALA A 24 -37.79 -11.82 -7.74
N ALA A 25 -36.73 -11.05 -7.45
CA ALA A 25 -35.38 -11.58 -7.28
C ALA A 25 -35.26 -12.40 -5.99
N ASP A 26 -35.83 -11.94 -4.88
CA ASP A 26 -35.75 -12.64 -3.60
C ASP A 26 -36.57 -13.95 -3.60
N GLU A 27 -37.73 -13.99 -4.26
CA GLU A 27 -38.51 -15.23 -4.45
C GLU A 27 -37.74 -16.31 -5.21
N ARG A 28 -36.80 -15.93 -6.10
CA ARG A 28 -36.00 -16.87 -6.89
C ARG A 28 -34.71 -17.27 -6.17
N TYR A 29 -33.99 -16.29 -5.62
CA TYR A 29 -32.63 -16.47 -5.11
C TYR A 29 -32.52 -16.49 -3.59
N HIS A 30 -33.57 -16.09 -2.86
CA HIS A 30 -33.63 -16.02 -1.40
C HIS A 30 -32.42 -15.28 -0.77
N ALA A 31 -31.94 -14.25 -1.47
CA ALA A 31 -30.68 -13.58 -1.19
C ALA A 31 -30.77 -12.53 -0.07
N ALA A 32 -31.96 -12.09 0.33
CA ALA A 32 -32.15 -10.99 1.27
C ALA A 32 -31.48 -11.22 2.62
N SER A 33 -31.53 -12.44 3.17
CA SER A 33 -30.92 -12.78 4.47
C SER A 33 -29.39 -12.63 4.44
N GLY A 34 -28.76 -13.18 3.40
CA GLY A 34 -27.32 -13.08 3.16
C GLY A 34 -26.88 -11.65 2.87
N LEU A 35 -27.60 -10.96 1.98
CA LEU A 35 -27.32 -9.57 1.61
C LEU A 35 -27.44 -8.65 2.82
N ARG A 36 -28.48 -8.79 3.65
CA ARG A 36 -28.65 -7.99 4.88
C ARG A 36 -27.46 -8.14 5.83
N LYS A 37 -26.90 -9.35 5.97
CA LYS A 37 -25.70 -9.59 6.79
C LYS A 37 -24.47 -8.88 6.22
N GLN A 38 -24.34 -8.81 4.90
CA GLN A 38 -23.26 -8.08 4.25
C GLN A 38 -23.44 -6.56 4.38
N LEU A 39 -24.62 -6.02 4.07
CA LEU A 39 -24.87 -4.58 4.11
C LEU A 39 -24.74 -3.98 5.53
N ASN A 40 -25.04 -4.77 6.56
CA ASN A 40 -24.89 -4.35 7.97
C ASN A 40 -23.48 -4.59 8.54
N LYS A 41 -22.56 -5.13 7.76
CA LYS A 41 -21.20 -5.36 8.22
C LYS A 41 -20.51 -4.03 8.53
N VAL A 42 -19.76 -4.02 9.64
CA VAL A 42 -19.07 -2.83 10.14
C VAL A 42 -17.60 -2.86 9.72
N PHE A 43 -17.11 -1.72 9.24
CA PHE A 43 -15.71 -1.46 8.94
C PHE A 43 -15.19 -0.30 9.79
N PRO A 44 -14.02 -0.45 10.43
CA PRO A 44 -13.36 0.65 11.13
C PRO A 44 -12.97 1.78 10.17
N THR A 45 -12.97 3.03 10.64
CA THR A 45 -12.84 4.23 9.80
C THR A 45 -11.45 4.86 9.76
N HIS A 46 -10.43 4.21 10.33
CA HIS A 46 -9.07 4.75 10.35
C HIS A 46 -8.50 4.89 8.93
N TRP A 47 -7.86 6.01 8.63
CA TRP A 47 -7.36 6.33 7.27
C TRP A 47 -6.42 5.27 6.70
N SER A 48 -5.57 4.67 7.54
CA SER A 48 -4.61 3.65 7.10
C SER A 48 -5.25 2.35 6.63
N PHE A 49 -6.57 2.20 6.81
CA PHE A 49 -7.31 1.04 6.33
C PHE A 49 -7.67 1.15 4.85
N LEU A 50 -7.67 2.37 4.31
CA LEU A 50 -7.91 2.65 2.89
C LEU A 50 -6.68 2.38 2.01
N LEU A 51 -5.49 2.21 2.60
CA LEU A 51 -4.23 2.01 1.85
C LEU A 51 -4.27 0.75 0.95
N GLY A 52 -4.92 -0.32 1.41
CA GLY A 52 -5.10 -1.53 0.58
C GLY A 52 -6.14 -1.34 -0.53
N GLU A 53 -7.09 -0.43 -0.34
CA GLU A 53 -8.09 -0.10 -1.37
C GLU A 53 -7.44 0.64 -2.54
N ILE A 54 -6.40 1.46 -2.31
CA ILE A 54 -5.64 2.09 -3.41
C ILE A 54 -5.06 1.01 -4.33
N ALA A 55 -4.46 -0.05 -3.79
CA ALA A 55 -3.94 -1.15 -4.60
C ALA A 55 -5.08 -1.84 -5.40
N LEU A 56 -6.21 -2.14 -4.75
CA LEU A 56 -7.36 -2.74 -5.43
C LEU A 56 -7.90 -1.84 -6.56
N TYR A 57 -8.01 -0.55 -6.31
CA TYR A 57 -8.55 0.43 -7.25
C TYR A 57 -7.61 0.67 -8.43
N SER A 58 -6.31 0.78 -8.20
CA SER A 58 -5.30 0.82 -9.26
C SER A 58 -5.30 -0.46 -10.08
N PHE A 59 -5.49 -1.63 -9.46
CA PHE A 59 -5.61 -2.91 -10.18
C PHE A 59 -6.84 -2.95 -11.10
N ILE A 60 -7.98 -2.41 -10.67
CA ILE A 60 -9.16 -2.27 -11.55
C ILE A 60 -8.84 -1.37 -12.75
N VAL A 61 -8.12 -0.25 -12.54
CA VAL A 61 -7.67 0.62 -13.63
C VAL A 61 -6.74 -0.12 -14.58
N LEU A 62 -5.81 -0.93 -14.07
CA LEU A 62 -4.93 -1.78 -14.88
C LEU A 62 -5.71 -2.75 -15.76
N LEU A 63 -6.72 -3.43 -15.22
CA LEU A 63 -7.55 -4.34 -16.00
C LEU A 63 -8.30 -3.60 -17.13
N LEU A 64 -8.91 -2.46 -16.82
CA LEU A 64 -9.68 -1.69 -17.81
C LEU A 64 -8.79 -1.11 -18.91
N SER A 65 -7.69 -0.47 -18.53
CA SER A 65 -6.74 0.14 -19.48
C SER A 65 -5.95 -0.92 -20.25
N GLY A 66 -5.53 -2.00 -19.61
CA GLY A 66 -4.82 -3.12 -20.24
C GLY A 66 -5.70 -3.84 -21.26
N THR A 67 -6.97 -4.08 -20.93
CA THR A 67 -7.95 -4.65 -21.88
C THR A 67 -8.07 -3.77 -23.13
N TYR A 68 -8.09 -2.44 -22.96
CA TYR A 68 -8.12 -1.52 -24.10
C TYR A 68 -6.85 -1.61 -24.94
N LEU A 69 -5.66 -1.58 -24.31
CA LEU A 69 -4.37 -1.64 -25.03
C LEU A 69 -4.17 -2.96 -25.77
N ALA A 70 -4.63 -4.07 -25.20
CA ALA A 70 -4.55 -5.40 -25.81
C ALA A 70 -5.30 -5.50 -27.16
N LEU A 71 -6.26 -4.61 -27.43
CA LEU A 71 -6.97 -4.57 -28.72
C LEU A 71 -6.12 -3.97 -29.86
N PHE A 72 -5.06 -3.24 -29.53
CA PHE A 72 -4.23 -2.51 -30.50
C PHE A 72 -2.77 -3.00 -30.54
N PHE A 73 -2.31 -3.69 -29.50
CA PHE A 73 -0.94 -4.18 -29.41
C PHE A 73 -0.75 -5.50 -30.17
N ASP A 74 0.32 -5.56 -30.98
CA ASP A 74 0.72 -6.74 -31.75
C ASP A 74 2.04 -7.28 -31.19
N PRO A 75 2.06 -8.41 -30.46
CA PRO A 75 3.24 -8.88 -29.74
C PRO A 75 4.31 -9.55 -30.62
N SER A 76 4.23 -9.43 -31.95
CA SER A 76 5.15 -10.10 -32.86
C SER A 76 6.56 -9.50 -32.85
N MET A 77 7.57 -10.37 -32.92
CA MET A 77 8.99 -10.02 -33.12
C MET A 77 9.39 -9.99 -34.61
N THR A 78 8.43 -10.04 -35.54
CA THR A 78 8.74 -9.85 -36.96
C THR A 78 9.36 -8.47 -37.18
N GLU A 79 10.51 -8.43 -37.86
CA GLU A 79 11.18 -7.20 -38.23
C GLU A 79 10.36 -6.47 -39.30
N VAL A 80 10.09 -5.19 -39.04
CA VAL A 80 9.35 -4.30 -39.93
C VAL A 80 10.07 -2.96 -40.01
N THR A 81 9.99 -2.30 -41.17
CA THR A 81 10.46 -0.91 -41.31
C THR A 81 9.35 0.04 -40.94
N TYR A 82 9.58 0.95 -39.99
CA TYR A 82 8.56 1.92 -39.59
C TYR A 82 8.30 2.98 -40.66
N GLN A 83 7.03 3.16 -41.00
CA GLN A 83 6.57 4.15 -41.97
C GLN A 83 5.46 5.05 -41.40
N GLY A 84 5.28 5.04 -40.08
CA GLY A 84 4.20 5.78 -39.42
C GLY A 84 4.45 7.27 -39.26
N SER A 85 3.64 7.87 -38.39
CA SER A 85 3.59 9.32 -38.15
C SER A 85 4.81 9.92 -37.45
N PHE A 86 5.57 9.16 -36.65
CA PHE A 86 6.74 9.69 -35.92
C PHE A 86 8.00 9.77 -36.80
N GLU A 87 8.30 10.96 -37.31
CA GLU A 87 9.32 11.17 -38.35
C GLU A 87 10.73 10.68 -37.99
N ASN A 88 11.15 10.84 -36.72
CA ASN A 88 12.52 10.51 -36.28
C ASN A 88 12.84 9.01 -36.36
N LEU A 89 11.82 8.14 -36.46
CA LEU A 89 12.00 6.68 -36.56
C LEU A 89 11.59 6.14 -37.93
N ARG A 90 11.23 6.99 -38.90
CA ARG A 90 10.84 6.54 -40.24
C ARG A 90 12.03 5.90 -40.96
N GLY A 91 11.81 4.74 -41.57
CA GLY A 91 12.86 3.98 -42.26
C GLY A 91 13.75 3.13 -41.34
N ILE A 92 13.50 3.13 -40.03
CA ILE A 92 14.23 2.31 -39.06
C ILE A 92 13.56 0.93 -38.95
N GLU A 93 14.37 -0.12 -38.94
CA GLU A 93 13.91 -1.49 -38.65
C GLU A 93 13.64 -1.67 -37.15
N MET A 94 12.54 -2.34 -36.83
CA MET A 94 12.07 -2.58 -35.47
C MET A 94 11.19 -3.82 -35.41
N SER A 95 10.94 -4.34 -34.22
CA SER A 95 9.91 -5.37 -34.03
C SER A 95 8.51 -4.81 -34.30
N ARG A 96 7.60 -5.69 -34.73
CA ARG A 96 6.18 -5.35 -34.87
C ARG A 96 5.55 -4.94 -33.53
N ALA A 97 6.03 -5.48 -32.42
CA ALA A 97 5.71 -5.05 -31.05
C ALA A 97 6.02 -3.56 -30.81
N PHE A 98 7.23 -3.12 -31.14
CA PHE A 98 7.60 -1.72 -30.99
C PHE A 98 6.80 -0.82 -31.94
N ALA A 99 6.63 -1.23 -33.22
CA ALA A 99 5.83 -0.49 -34.19
C ALA A 99 4.37 -0.29 -33.74
N SER A 100 3.69 -1.35 -33.31
CA SER A 100 2.31 -1.25 -32.81
C SER A 100 2.20 -0.40 -31.55
N THR A 101 3.25 -0.36 -30.72
CA THR A 101 3.28 0.54 -29.55
C THR A 101 3.43 2.01 -29.94
N LEU A 102 4.17 2.31 -31.02
CA LEU A 102 4.19 3.66 -31.61
C LEU A 102 2.83 4.03 -32.18
N ASP A 103 2.13 3.10 -32.84
CA ASP A 103 0.79 3.33 -33.40
C ASP A 103 -0.23 3.61 -32.28
N ILE A 104 -0.16 2.91 -31.16
CA ILE A 104 -0.94 3.23 -29.95
C ILE A 104 -0.63 4.66 -29.47
N SER A 105 0.64 5.06 -29.50
CA SER A 105 1.08 6.34 -28.97
C SER A 105 0.71 7.53 -29.87
N PHE A 106 0.72 7.36 -31.19
CA PHE A 106 0.60 8.48 -32.12
C PHE A 106 -0.62 8.40 -33.06
N GLU A 107 -1.12 7.20 -33.36
CA GLU A 107 -2.16 7.01 -34.38
C GLU A 107 -3.53 6.69 -33.75
N THR A 108 -3.54 6.06 -32.58
CA THR A 108 -4.77 5.80 -31.82
C THR A 108 -5.21 7.03 -31.04
N ARG A 109 -6.42 7.53 -31.30
CA ARG A 109 -6.97 8.70 -30.58
C ARG A 109 -7.08 8.43 -29.08
N GLY A 110 -6.28 9.14 -28.28
CA GLY A 110 -6.21 8.95 -26.83
C GLY A 110 -5.39 7.73 -26.40
N GLY A 111 -4.76 7.01 -27.33
CA GLY A 111 -3.99 5.80 -27.03
C GLY A 111 -2.79 6.07 -26.13
N LEU A 112 -2.04 7.16 -26.38
CA LEU A 112 -0.94 7.57 -25.49
C LEU A 112 -1.40 7.83 -24.05
N PHE A 113 -2.54 8.52 -23.89
CA PHE A 113 -3.09 8.79 -22.57
C PHE A 113 -3.43 7.49 -21.83
N VAL A 114 -4.12 6.55 -22.49
CA VAL A 114 -4.45 5.26 -21.87
C VAL A 114 -3.19 4.46 -21.53
N ARG A 115 -2.17 4.48 -22.41
CA ARG A 115 -0.87 3.84 -22.16
C ARG A 115 -0.15 4.44 -20.95
N GLN A 116 -0.14 5.76 -20.82
CA GLN A 116 0.46 6.43 -19.65
C GLN A 116 -0.34 6.19 -18.37
N VAL A 117 -1.67 6.23 -18.44
CA VAL A 117 -2.56 5.85 -17.33
C VAL A 117 -2.30 4.42 -16.88
N HIS A 118 -2.14 3.48 -17.81
CA HIS A 118 -1.83 2.09 -17.50
C HIS A 118 -0.49 1.97 -16.75
N HIS A 119 0.56 2.62 -17.24
CA HIS A 119 1.87 2.60 -16.61
C HIS A 119 1.87 3.27 -15.22
N TRP A 120 1.24 4.43 -15.07
CA TRP A 120 1.08 5.08 -13.77
C TRP A 120 0.21 4.28 -12.80
N ALA A 121 -0.82 3.59 -13.29
CA ALA A 121 -1.61 2.67 -12.48
C ALA A 121 -0.75 1.51 -11.97
N ALA A 122 0.19 0.99 -12.78
CA ALA A 122 1.14 -0.04 -12.36
C ALA A 122 2.07 0.47 -11.24
N LEU A 123 2.61 1.68 -11.40
CA LEU A 123 3.44 2.31 -10.37
C LEU A 123 2.67 2.54 -9.07
N LEU A 124 1.43 3.06 -9.16
CA LEU A 124 0.60 3.32 -7.98
C LEU A 124 0.11 2.01 -7.33
N PHE A 125 -0.19 0.98 -8.12
CA PHE A 125 -0.53 -0.35 -7.64
C PHE A 125 0.60 -0.92 -6.76
N MET A 126 1.82 -0.94 -7.29
CA MET A 126 2.99 -1.43 -6.55
C MET A 126 3.32 -0.53 -5.34
N GLY A 127 3.18 0.79 -5.48
CA GLY A 127 3.43 1.75 -4.41
C GLY A 127 2.45 1.55 -3.25
N ALA A 128 1.18 1.37 -3.59
CA ALA A 128 0.13 1.09 -2.62
C ALA A 128 0.33 -0.26 -1.92
N ILE A 129 0.77 -1.31 -2.63
CA ILE A 129 1.12 -2.60 -2.02
C ILE A 129 2.23 -2.41 -0.98
N VAL A 130 3.33 -1.74 -1.32
CA VAL A 130 4.46 -1.51 -0.39
C VAL A 130 4.02 -0.72 0.84
N VAL A 131 3.28 0.38 0.64
CA VAL A 131 2.76 1.20 1.75
C VAL A 131 1.75 0.41 2.61
N HIS A 132 0.91 -0.42 1.98
CA HIS A 132 -0.01 -1.30 2.68
C HIS A 132 0.73 -2.37 3.51
N MET A 133 1.77 -2.99 2.94
CA MET A 133 2.63 -3.94 3.66
C MET A 133 3.28 -3.29 4.88
N PHE A 134 3.78 -2.06 4.77
CA PHE A 134 4.29 -1.31 5.92
C PHE A 134 3.23 -1.14 7.00
N ARG A 135 2.02 -0.74 6.62
CA ARG A 135 0.90 -0.63 7.57
C ARG A 135 0.67 -1.97 8.28
N ILE A 136 0.59 -3.08 7.54
CA ILE A 136 0.33 -4.41 8.11
C ILE A 136 1.46 -4.85 9.05
N PHE A 137 2.71 -4.64 8.64
CA PHE A 137 3.90 -4.99 9.40
C PHE A 137 4.00 -4.20 10.70
N PHE A 138 3.99 -2.86 10.63
CA PHE A 138 4.19 -2.01 11.80
C PHE A 138 3.05 -2.13 12.81
N THR A 139 1.81 -2.31 12.33
CA THR A 139 0.64 -2.46 13.21
C THR A 139 0.42 -3.88 13.76
N GLY A 140 1.21 -4.85 13.28
CA GLY A 140 1.09 -6.26 13.71
C GLY A 140 -0.20 -6.91 13.24
N ALA A 141 -0.74 -6.46 12.10
CA ALA A 141 -2.01 -6.95 11.55
C ALA A 141 -1.89 -8.34 10.90
N PHE A 142 -0.68 -8.86 10.73
CA PHE A 142 -0.39 -10.21 10.24
C PHE A 142 -0.45 -11.29 11.33
N ARG A 143 -0.48 -10.91 12.62
CA ARG A 143 -0.53 -11.86 13.74
C ARG A 143 -1.83 -12.67 13.69
N LYS A 144 -1.86 -13.78 14.42
CA LYS A 144 -2.98 -14.72 14.47
C LYS A 144 -4.32 -13.97 14.57
N PRO A 145 -5.30 -14.23 13.66
CA PRO A 145 -5.41 -15.36 12.72
C PRO A 145 -5.02 -15.05 11.25
N ARG A 146 -4.21 -14.01 11.00
CA ARG A 146 -4.04 -13.42 9.66
C ARG A 146 -2.71 -13.77 8.98
N GLU A 147 -1.99 -14.80 9.44
CA GLU A 147 -0.68 -15.19 8.91
C GLU A 147 -0.76 -15.63 7.43
N ILE A 148 -1.82 -16.37 7.06
CA ILE A 148 -2.06 -16.78 5.66
C ILE A 148 -2.29 -15.56 4.77
N ASN A 149 -3.05 -14.57 5.26
CA ASN A 149 -3.35 -13.37 4.51
C ASN A 149 -2.09 -12.53 4.23
N TRP A 150 -1.14 -12.55 5.17
CA TRP A 150 0.19 -11.96 4.99
C TRP A 150 0.98 -12.66 3.87
N VAL A 151 1.03 -14.00 3.87
CA VAL A 151 1.74 -14.74 2.81
C VAL A 151 1.13 -14.48 1.44
N ILE A 152 -0.20 -14.46 1.33
CA ILE A 152 -0.87 -14.08 0.08
C ILE A 152 -0.46 -12.66 -0.34
N GLY A 153 -0.36 -11.73 0.61
CA GLY A 153 0.13 -10.37 0.35
C GLY A 153 1.57 -10.32 -0.16
N ILE A 154 2.49 -11.12 0.40
CA ILE A 154 3.87 -11.22 -0.10
C ILE A 154 3.89 -11.81 -1.52
N VAL A 155 3.10 -12.84 -1.79
CA VAL A 155 3.01 -13.44 -3.13
C VAL A 155 2.41 -12.44 -4.12
N LEU A 156 1.39 -11.67 -3.74
CA LEU A 156 0.83 -10.60 -4.57
C LEU A 156 1.86 -9.50 -4.88
N PHE A 157 2.69 -9.12 -3.92
CA PHE A 157 3.81 -8.19 -4.16
C PHE A 157 4.80 -8.77 -5.18
N MET A 158 5.21 -10.02 -5.03
CA MET A 158 6.15 -10.67 -5.97
C MET A 158 5.55 -10.81 -7.37
N LEU A 159 4.30 -11.26 -7.47
CA LEU A 159 3.61 -11.37 -8.75
C LEU A 159 3.40 -10.00 -9.39
N GLY A 160 3.05 -8.96 -8.61
CA GLY A 160 2.92 -7.60 -9.12
C GLY A 160 4.24 -7.03 -9.65
N ALA A 161 5.37 -7.33 -9.00
CA ALA A 161 6.69 -6.90 -9.46
C ALA A 161 7.12 -7.63 -10.74
N ILE A 162 6.92 -8.95 -10.80
CA ILE A 162 7.14 -9.76 -12.01
C ILE A 162 6.23 -9.26 -13.13
N GLU A 163 4.97 -9.01 -12.83
CA GLU A 163 3.98 -8.60 -13.80
C GLU A 163 4.27 -7.22 -14.39
N GLY A 164 4.66 -6.28 -13.54
CA GLY A 164 5.16 -4.99 -13.99
C GLY A 164 6.38 -5.13 -14.89
N PHE A 165 7.29 -6.06 -14.57
CA PHE A 165 8.44 -6.38 -15.42
C PHE A 165 8.04 -6.92 -16.79
N LEU A 166 7.08 -7.85 -16.83
CA LEU A 166 6.55 -8.39 -18.09
C LEU A 166 5.93 -7.26 -18.94
N GLY A 167 5.15 -6.38 -18.34
CA GLY A 167 4.42 -5.31 -19.03
C GLY A 167 5.31 -4.27 -19.71
N TYR A 168 6.31 -3.73 -18.99
CA TYR A 168 7.22 -2.77 -19.62
C TYR A 168 8.18 -3.43 -20.62
N SER A 169 8.30 -4.76 -20.58
CA SER A 169 9.09 -5.54 -21.55
C SER A 169 8.43 -5.69 -22.91
N LEU A 170 7.10 -5.64 -22.97
CA LEU A 170 6.34 -5.89 -24.20
C LEU A 170 6.65 -4.93 -25.37
N PRO A 171 6.83 -3.61 -25.16
CA PRO A 171 7.11 -2.69 -26.26
C PRO A 171 8.38 -2.96 -27.02
N ASP A 172 9.33 -3.75 -26.47
CA ASP A 172 10.63 -4.04 -27.12
C ASP A 172 11.42 -2.77 -27.48
N ASP A 173 11.46 -1.80 -26.56
CA ASP A 173 12.33 -0.64 -26.68
C ASP A 173 13.75 -0.96 -26.19
N LEU A 174 14.72 -0.11 -26.51
CA LEU A 174 16.12 -0.38 -26.17
C LEU A 174 16.35 -0.62 -24.66
N LEU A 175 15.61 0.12 -23.83
CA LEU A 175 15.65 -0.01 -22.38
C LEU A 175 15.06 -1.35 -21.92
N SER A 176 13.88 -1.73 -22.44
CA SER A 176 13.23 -2.97 -22.06
C SER A 176 13.99 -4.21 -22.53
N GLY A 177 14.52 -4.20 -23.75
CA GLY A 177 15.33 -5.31 -24.27
C GLY A 177 16.65 -5.48 -23.52
N THR A 178 17.26 -4.39 -23.03
CA THR A 178 18.41 -4.47 -22.11
C THR A 178 18.01 -5.12 -20.77
N GLY A 179 16.83 -4.78 -20.24
CA GLY A 179 16.26 -5.46 -19.07
C GLY A 179 16.03 -6.96 -19.28
N LEU A 180 15.51 -7.36 -20.44
CA LEU A 180 15.36 -8.77 -20.82
C LEU A 180 16.71 -9.48 -20.98
N ARG A 181 17.74 -8.78 -21.49
CA ARG A 181 19.09 -9.31 -21.55
C ARG A 181 19.66 -9.58 -20.16
N VAL A 182 19.43 -8.69 -19.20
CA VAL A 182 19.77 -8.91 -17.79
C VAL A 182 19.02 -10.12 -17.25
N MET A 183 17.71 -10.25 -17.50
CA MET A 183 16.94 -11.43 -17.09
C MET A 183 17.52 -12.74 -17.66
N ALA A 184 17.90 -12.77 -18.93
CA ALA A 184 18.58 -13.93 -19.53
C ALA A 184 19.86 -14.30 -18.78
N ALA A 185 20.70 -13.32 -18.44
CA ALA A 185 21.91 -13.54 -17.65
C ALA A 185 21.61 -14.05 -16.23
N LEU A 186 20.55 -13.54 -15.60
CA LEU A 186 20.09 -14.00 -14.29
C LEU A 186 19.59 -15.45 -14.34
N LEU A 187 18.86 -15.86 -15.38
CA LEU A 187 18.43 -17.25 -15.54
C LEU A 187 19.60 -18.21 -15.75
N ILE A 188 20.57 -17.82 -16.59
CA ILE A 188 21.79 -18.62 -16.83
C ILE A 188 22.60 -18.76 -15.53
N SER A 189 22.48 -17.83 -14.59
CA SER A 189 23.18 -17.90 -13.30
C SER A 189 22.70 -19.02 -12.36
N PHE A 190 21.56 -19.68 -12.64
CA PHE A 190 21.15 -20.86 -11.89
C PHE A 190 22.16 -22.01 -12.07
N PRO A 191 22.74 -22.53 -10.99
CA PRO A 191 23.57 -23.72 -11.06
C PRO A 191 22.74 -24.89 -11.60
N VAL A 192 23.37 -25.77 -12.38
CA VAL A 192 22.80 -27.01 -12.93
C VAL A 192 21.76 -26.78 -14.05
N ILE A 193 20.75 -25.93 -13.86
CA ILE A 193 19.60 -25.81 -14.76
C ILE A 193 19.51 -24.47 -15.51
N GLY A 194 20.44 -23.53 -15.30
CA GLY A 194 20.30 -22.16 -15.83
C GLY A 194 20.17 -22.06 -17.35
N THR A 195 20.98 -22.81 -18.10
CA THR A 195 20.87 -22.86 -19.58
C THR A 195 19.51 -23.40 -20.03
N TRP A 196 19.01 -24.44 -19.36
CA TRP A 196 17.70 -25.03 -19.66
C TRP A 196 16.56 -24.06 -19.36
N LEU A 197 16.63 -23.32 -18.25
CA LEU A 197 15.65 -22.29 -17.91
C LEU A 197 15.65 -21.14 -18.92
N ASN A 198 16.83 -20.70 -19.35
CA ASN A 198 16.94 -19.67 -20.39
C ASN A 198 16.31 -20.14 -21.70
N TRP A 199 16.63 -21.34 -22.16
CA TRP A 199 16.08 -21.87 -23.41
C TRP A 199 14.58 -22.12 -23.33
N LEU A 200 14.07 -22.55 -22.16
CA LEU A 200 12.64 -22.67 -21.93
C LEU A 200 11.91 -21.33 -22.03
N MET A 201 12.55 -20.24 -21.58
CA MET A 201 11.96 -18.91 -21.59
C MET A 201 12.11 -18.20 -22.94
N PHE A 202 13.26 -18.31 -23.61
CA PHE A 202 13.54 -17.56 -24.83
C PHE A 202 13.33 -18.36 -26.12
N GLY A 203 13.06 -19.67 -26.03
CA GLY A 203 12.96 -20.55 -27.20
C GLY A 203 14.29 -20.87 -27.89
N GLY A 204 15.39 -20.25 -27.43
CA GLY A 204 16.73 -20.40 -28.01
C GLY A 204 17.72 -19.39 -27.43
N GLU A 205 18.65 -18.93 -28.28
CA GLU A 205 19.56 -17.83 -27.93
C GLU A 205 18.82 -16.49 -27.91
N PHE A 206 19.16 -15.65 -26.94
CA PHE A 206 18.66 -14.28 -26.85
C PHE A 206 19.16 -13.43 -28.04
N PRO A 207 18.35 -12.57 -28.67
CA PRO A 207 17.00 -12.14 -28.26
C PRO A 207 15.86 -13.11 -28.59
N GLY A 208 16.00 -13.94 -29.63
CA GLY A 208 14.95 -14.86 -30.09
C GLY A 208 13.69 -14.15 -30.61
N THR A 209 12.73 -14.92 -31.13
CA THR A 209 11.46 -14.40 -31.67
C THR A 209 10.25 -14.68 -30.78
N ASP A 210 10.38 -15.61 -29.85
CA ASP A 210 9.25 -16.18 -29.11
C ASP A 210 8.98 -15.49 -27.78
N ILE A 211 9.96 -14.70 -27.29
CA ILE A 211 9.91 -14.10 -25.96
C ILE A 211 8.75 -13.12 -25.82
N ILE A 212 8.58 -12.12 -26.69
CA ILE A 212 7.53 -11.11 -26.56
C ILE A 212 6.11 -11.72 -26.66
N PRO A 213 5.80 -12.62 -27.61
CA PRO A 213 4.51 -13.34 -27.62
C PRO A 213 4.24 -14.14 -26.33
N MET A 214 5.26 -14.78 -25.77
CA MET A 214 5.12 -15.53 -24.53
C MET A 214 4.91 -14.59 -23.34
N LEU A 215 5.67 -13.49 -23.24
CA LEU A 215 5.48 -12.47 -22.21
C LEU A 215 4.10 -11.86 -22.31
N TYR A 216 3.61 -11.59 -23.53
CA TYR A 216 2.26 -11.06 -23.75
C TYR A 216 1.20 -12.00 -23.18
N THR A 217 1.28 -13.30 -23.49
CA THR A 217 0.36 -14.31 -22.94
C THR A 217 0.41 -14.38 -21.41
N ALA A 218 1.60 -14.31 -20.83
CA ALA A 218 1.78 -14.31 -19.38
C ALA A 218 1.21 -13.01 -18.75
N HIS A 219 1.47 -11.86 -19.37
CA HIS A 219 1.13 -10.52 -18.91
C HIS A 219 -0.37 -10.22 -19.02
N ILE A 220 -1.07 -10.65 -20.06
CA ILE A 220 -2.50 -10.31 -20.19
C ILE A 220 -3.42 -11.31 -19.50
N LEU A 221 -3.01 -12.58 -19.41
CA LEU A 221 -3.89 -13.68 -19.02
C LEU A 221 -3.40 -14.38 -17.75
N ILE A 222 -2.23 -15.03 -17.82
CA ILE A 222 -1.83 -16.01 -16.79
C ILE A 222 -1.59 -15.31 -15.45
N ILE A 223 -0.71 -14.31 -15.42
CA ILE A 223 -0.33 -13.63 -14.18
C ILE A 223 -1.47 -12.76 -13.63
N PRO A 224 -2.18 -11.92 -14.43
CA PRO A 224 -3.34 -11.19 -13.91
C PRO A 224 -4.46 -12.09 -13.40
N ALA A 225 -4.73 -13.24 -14.03
CA ALA A 225 -5.74 -14.17 -13.53
C ALA A 225 -5.35 -14.75 -12.17
N ILE A 226 -4.07 -15.09 -11.97
CA ILE A 226 -3.55 -15.53 -10.66
C ILE A 226 -3.65 -14.39 -9.63
N ILE A 227 -3.23 -13.17 -9.99
CA ILE A 227 -3.34 -11.98 -9.12
C ILE A 227 -4.79 -11.74 -8.73
N LEU A 228 -5.73 -11.78 -9.68
CA LEU A 228 -7.16 -11.60 -9.42
C LEU A 228 -7.71 -12.68 -8.48
N GLY A 229 -7.34 -13.95 -8.71
CA GLY A 229 -7.71 -15.06 -7.83
C GLY A 229 -7.17 -14.89 -6.40
N LEU A 230 -5.91 -14.47 -6.27
CA LEU A 230 -5.29 -14.20 -4.97
C LEU A 230 -5.88 -12.95 -4.29
N ILE A 231 -6.21 -11.89 -5.02
CA ILE A 231 -6.92 -10.71 -4.48
C ILE A 231 -8.30 -11.13 -3.97
N ALA A 232 -9.04 -11.96 -4.71
CA ALA A 232 -10.33 -12.48 -4.27
C ALA A 232 -10.19 -13.29 -2.97
N ALA A 233 -9.20 -14.18 -2.88
CA ALA A 233 -8.90 -14.93 -1.66
C ALA A 233 -8.48 -13.99 -0.50
N HIS A 234 -7.62 -13.02 -0.77
CA HIS A 234 -7.13 -12.04 0.20
C HIS A 234 -8.28 -11.21 0.79
N LEU A 235 -9.14 -10.65 -0.08
CA LEU A 235 -10.31 -9.89 0.34
C LEU A 235 -11.34 -10.77 1.04
N ALA A 236 -11.53 -12.03 0.61
CA ALA A 236 -12.41 -12.97 1.30
C ALA A 236 -11.95 -13.22 2.74
N LEU A 237 -10.65 -13.40 2.99
CA LEU A 237 -10.12 -13.56 4.35
C LEU A 237 -10.37 -12.32 5.20
N VAL A 238 -10.05 -11.11 4.69
CA VAL A 238 -10.36 -9.85 5.38
C VAL A 238 -11.86 -9.70 5.63
N TRP A 239 -12.67 -10.20 4.69
CA TRP A 239 -14.10 -10.12 4.78
C TRP A 239 -14.65 -11.04 5.88
N TYR A 240 -14.37 -12.33 5.84
CA TYR A 240 -14.96 -13.30 6.75
C TYR A 240 -14.32 -13.28 8.14
N GLN A 241 -13.01 -13.03 8.24
CA GLN A 241 -12.30 -12.95 9.53
C GLN A 241 -12.50 -11.62 10.27
N LYS A 242 -13.24 -10.68 9.67
CA LYS A 242 -13.42 -9.29 10.13
C LYS A 242 -12.11 -8.49 10.12
N HIS A 243 -12.24 -7.20 9.82
CA HIS A 243 -11.10 -6.29 9.77
C HIS A 243 -10.59 -5.97 11.19
N THR A 244 -9.27 -5.77 11.32
CA THR A 244 -8.62 -5.34 12.58
C THR A 244 -8.95 -3.89 12.94
N GLN A 245 -8.72 -3.49 14.19
CA GLN A 245 -8.92 -2.10 14.61
C GLN A 245 -7.83 -1.66 15.60
N PHE A 246 -7.52 -0.36 15.63
CA PHE A 246 -6.67 0.19 16.71
C PHE A 246 -7.45 0.21 18.02
N PRO A 247 -6.82 -0.10 19.17
CA PRO A 247 -7.44 0.05 20.48
C PRO A 247 -7.90 1.49 20.73
N GLY A 248 -8.95 1.63 21.54
CA GLY A 248 -9.60 2.90 21.83
C GLY A 248 -10.92 2.68 22.55
N VAL A 249 -11.65 3.76 22.78
CA VAL A 249 -12.94 3.73 23.49
C VAL A 249 -13.92 2.76 22.80
N GLY A 250 -14.51 1.84 23.58
CA GLY A 250 -15.46 0.84 23.10
C GLY A 250 -14.85 -0.28 22.23
N ARG A 251 -13.54 -0.29 21.98
CA ARG A 251 -12.89 -1.26 21.09
C ARG A 251 -12.25 -2.40 21.87
N LYS A 252 -12.81 -3.60 21.71
CA LYS A 252 -12.38 -4.84 22.37
C LYS A 252 -11.87 -5.84 21.33
N GLU A 253 -11.22 -6.90 21.78
CA GLU A 253 -10.76 -8.02 20.94
C GLU A 253 -11.91 -8.75 20.24
N THR A 254 -13.13 -8.62 20.75
CA THR A 254 -14.31 -9.39 20.31
C THR A 254 -15.29 -8.59 19.44
N ASN A 255 -15.04 -7.30 19.22
CA ASN A 255 -15.94 -6.43 18.44
C ASN A 255 -15.21 -5.66 17.35
N VAL A 256 -15.98 -4.96 16.52
CA VAL A 256 -15.49 -4.04 15.49
C VAL A 256 -16.33 -2.76 15.58
N VAL A 257 -15.68 -1.65 15.88
CA VAL A 257 -16.32 -0.34 15.98
C VAL A 257 -16.02 0.48 14.73
N GLY A 258 -17.06 1.02 14.10
CA GLY A 258 -16.92 1.78 12.87
C GLY A 258 -18.25 2.03 12.19
N VAL A 259 -18.23 2.14 10.86
CA VAL A 259 -19.41 2.43 10.05
C VAL A 259 -19.89 1.20 9.30
N ARG A 260 -21.20 1.11 9.04
CA ARG A 260 -21.77 0.03 8.23
C ARG A 260 -21.48 0.23 6.74
N ILE A 261 -21.55 -0.86 5.97
CA ILE A 261 -21.40 -0.82 4.50
C ILE A 261 -22.36 0.19 3.90
N MET A 262 -23.65 -0.01 4.13
CA MET A 262 -24.68 0.92 3.69
C MET A 262 -25.13 1.80 4.87
N PRO A 263 -25.24 3.12 4.68
CA PRO A 263 -24.92 3.88 3.45
C PRO A 263 -23.47 4.39 3.37
N VAL A 264 -22.75 4.43 4.49
CA VAL A 264 -21.57 5.29 4.65
C VAL A 264 -20.32 4.75 3.95
N PHE A 265 -19.94 3.50 4.22
CA PHE A 265 -18.70 2.95 3.67
C PHE A 265 -18.78 2.79 2.15
N ALA A 266 -19.93 2.42 1.60
CA ALA A 266 -20.13 2.32 0.15
C ALA A 266 -19.96 3.68 -0.54
N ALA A 267 -20.56 4.75 0.00
CA ALA A 267 -20.40 6.10 -0.54
C ALA A 267 -18.94 6.57 -0.43
N LYS A 268 -18.29 6.34 0.72
CA LYS A 268 -16.88 6.68 0.93
C LYS A 268 -15.94 5.90 0.01
N GLY A 269 -16.16 4.58 -0.15
CA GLY A 269 -15.37 3.71 -1.03
C GLY A 269 -15.54 4.09 -2.50
N GLY A 270 -16.77 4.33 -2.96
CA GLY A 270 -17.03 4.80 -4.32
C GLY A 270 -16.42 6.18 -4.61
N GLY A 271 -16.53 7.11 -3.67
CA GLY A 271 -15.87 8.42 -3.77
C GLY A 271 -14.34 8.30 -3.78
N PHE A 272 -13.77 7.42 -2.95
CA PHE A 272 -12.33 7.18 -2.91
C PHE A 272 -11.81 6.51 -4.18
N PHE A 273 -12.56 5.56 -4.75
CA PHE A 273 -12.26 4.99 -6.07
C PHE A 273 -12.19 6.06 -7.15
N ALA A 274 -13.18 6.97 -7.20
CA ALA A 274 -13.17 8.08 -8.15
C ALA A 274 -11.96 9.02 -7.96
N ILE A 275 -11.54 9.27 -6.71
CA ILE A 275 -10.33 10.04 -6.42
C ILE A 275 -9.08 9.32 -6.94
N VAL A 276 -8.93 8.03 -6.67
CA VAL A 276 -7.76 7.25 -7.14
C VAL A 276 -7.70 7.24 -8.66
N VAL A 277 -8.82 6.97 -9.35
CA VAL A 277 -8.91 7.05 -10.81
C VAL A 277 -8.56 8.45 -11.31
N GLY A 278 -9.09 9.49 -10.68
CA GLY A 278 -8.80 10.88 -11.04
C GLY A 278 -7.32 11.24 -10.88
N VAL A 279 -6.66 10.78 -9.80
CA VAL A 279 -5.23 10.98 -9.58
C VAL A 279 -4.42 10.26 -10.66
N ILE A 280 -4.72 8.99 -10.96
CA ILE A 280 -4.01 8.25 -12.03
C ILE A 280 -4.22 8.94 -13.39
N ALA A 281 -5.44 9.38 -13.69
CA ALA A 281 -5.76 10.10 -14.93
C ALA A 281 -4.98 11.42 -15.03
N ILE A 282 -4.90 12.20 -13.95
CA ILE A 282 -4.09 13.43 -13.93
C ILE A 282 -2.61 13.09 -14.15
N MET A 283 -2.11 12.05 -13.47
CA MET A 283 -0.70 11.64 -13.62
C MET A 283 -0.40 11.19 -15.05
N GLY A 284 -1.26 10.36 -15.66
CA GLY A 284 -1.11 9.91 -17.04
C GLY A 284 -1.43 10.95 -18.11
N GLY A 285 -2.00 12.10 -17.74
CA GLY A 285 -2.19 13.23 -18.66
C GLY A 285 -1.09 14.29 -18.56
N VAL A 286 -0.56 14.54 -17.36
CA VAL A 286 0.38 15.63 -17.07
C VAL A 286 1.83 15.15 -17.05
N PHE A 287 2.09 13.97 -16.48
CA PHE A 287 3.44 13.44 -16.31
C PHE A 287 3.73 12.35 -17.33
N GLN A 288 4.48 12.69 -18.36
CA GLN A 288 4.91 11.73 -19.38
C GLN A 288 5.71 10.59 -18.74
N ILE A 289 5.36 9.36 -19.13
CA ILE A 289 6.00 8.14 -18.66
C ILE A 289 6.27 7.19 -19.82
N ASN A 290 7.40 6.49 -19.75
CA ASN A 290 7.88 5.54 -20.74
C ASN A 290 7.80 6.06 -22.21
N PRO A 291 8.56 7.12 -22.55
CA PRO A 291 8.57 7.70 -23.89
C PRO A 291 9.45 6.90 -24.86
N ILE A 292 9.00 5.70 -25.23
CA ILE A 292 9.76 4.74 -26.04
C ILE A 292 10.33 5.30 -27.35
N TRP A 293 9.66 6.29 -27.93
CA TRP A 293 10.09 6.95 -29.17
C TRP A 293 11.36 7.79 -29.02
N ASN A 294 11.74 8.16 -27.79
CA ASN A 294 13.02 8.81 -27.50
C ASN A 294 14.16 7.81 -27.30
N ILE A 295 13.84 6.56 -27.00
CA ILE A 295 14.79 5.48 -26.68
C ILE A 295 15.13 4.70 -27.95
N GLY A 296 14.12 4.44 -28.79
CA GLY A 296 14.24 3.68 -30.02
C GLY A 296 14.02 2.17 -29.82
N PRO A 297 13.93 1.43 -30.94
CA PRO A 297 13.70 -0.01 -30.91
C PRO A 297 14.92 -0.75 -30.32
N TYR A 298 14.68 -1.94 -29.78
CA TYR A 298 15.76 -2.76 -29.27
C TYR A 298 16.74 -3.20 -30.38
N ASN A 299 18.04 -2.98 -30.14
CA ASN A 299 19.12 -3.51 -30.95
C ASN A 299 20.21 -4.06 -30.01
N PRO A 300 20.59 -5.34 -30.10
CA PRO A 300 21.60 -5.94 -29.23
C PRO A 300 22.99 -5.27 -29.27
N ALA A 301 23.28 -4.48 -30.32
CA ALA A 301 24.53 -3.75 -30.47
C ALA A 301 24.50 -2.32 -29.87
N GLN A 302 23.37 -1.88 -29.31
CA GLN A 302 23.18 -0.54 -28.77
C GLN A 302 22.76 -0.60 -27.29
N ILE A 303 22.99 0.50 -26.56
CA ILE A 303 22.54 0.66 -25.17
C ILE A 303 22.33 2.15 -24.85
N SER A 304 21.43 2.44 -23.91
CA SER A 304 21.26 3.78 -23.35
C SER A 304 22.30 4.09 -22.26
N ALA A 305 22.51 5.38 -21.97
CA ALA A 305 23.41 5.79 -20.89
C ALA A 305 22.94 5.38 -19.48
N GLY A 306 21.63 5.14 -19.32
CA GLY A 306 21.04 4.57 -18.10
C GLY A 306 20.09 3.43 -18.47
N SER A 307 20.22 2.31 -17.76
CA SER A 307 19.40 1.10 -17.92
C SER A 307 18.87 0.65 -16.57
N GLN A 308 17.97 1.44 -15.99
CA GLN A 308 17.30 1.10 -14.74
C GLN A 308 15.87 0.60 -15.01
N PRO A 309 15.41 -0.45 -14.28
CA PRO A 309 14.02 -0.87 -14.36
C PRO A 309 13.13 0.10 -13.57
N ASP A 310 11.81 -0.12 -13.62
CA ASP A 310 10.88 0.59 -12.76
C ASP A 310 11.23 0.44 -11.28
N TRP A 311 10.86 1.45 -10.47
CA TRP A 311 11.32 1.57 -9.08
C TRP A 311 11.03 0.34 -8.22
N TYR A 312 9.95 -0.41 -8.47
CA TYR A 312 9.62 -1.62 -7.70
C TYR A 312 10.56 -2.81 -8.01
N MET A 313 11.30 -2.75 -9.12
CA MET A 313 12.40 -3.66 -9.46
C MET A 313 13.79 -3.02 -9.25
N GLY A 314 13.86 -1.70 -9.05
CA GLY A 314 15.14 -0.98 -8.91
C GLY A 314 16.01 -1.52 -7.77
N TRP A 315 15.41 -2.04 -6.70
CA TRP A 315 16.16 -2.66 -5.60
C TRP A 315 16.80 -4.01 -5.97
N THR A 316 16.22 -4.79 -6.88
CA THR A 316 16.84 -6.04 -7.35
C THR A 316 18.02 -5.75 -8.27
N ASP A 317 17.89 -4.72 -9.13
CA ASP A 317 19.00 -4.26 -9.98
C ASP A 317 20.13 -3.65 -9.14
N GLY A 318 19.79 -2.77 -8.20
CA GLY A 318 20.77 -2.17 -7.29
C GLY A 318 21.52 -3.20 -6.46
N LEU A 319 20.87 -4.30 -6.06
CA LEU A 319 21.54 -5.40 -5.38
C LEU A 319 22.58 -6.09 -6.27
N VAL A 320 22.27 -6.32 -7.55
CA VAL A 320 23.22 -6.87 -8.53
C VAL A 320 24.38 -5.91 -8.78
N ARG A 321 24.11 -4.61 -8.93
CA ARG A 321 25.13 -3.57 -9.19
C ARG A 321 26.17 -3.46 -8.08
N ILE A 322 25.74 -3.51 -6.81
CA ILE A 322 26.65 -3.30 -5.68
C ILE A 322 27.24 -4.59 -5.14
N TRP A 323 26.72 -5.77 -5.52
CA TRP A 323 27.32 -7.03 -5.06
C TRP A 323 28.78 -7.12 -5.53
N PRO A 324 29.71 -7.57 -4.67
CA PRO A 324 31.07 -7.87 -5.12
C PRO A 324 31.08 -8.96 -6.20
N ALA A 325 32.07 -8.94 -7.10
CA ALA A 325 32.22 -9.94 -8.15
C ALA A 325 32.71 -11.29 -7.58
N TRP A 326 31.90 -11.92 -6.73
CA TRP A 326 32.17 -13.21 -6.11
C TRP A 326 31.67 -14.33 -6.99
N GLU A 327 32.60 -14.97 -7.68
CA GLU A 327 32.34 -16.14 -8.51
C GLU A 327 32.92 -17.39 -7.85
N PHE A 328 32.27 -18.52 -8.08
CA PHE A 328 32.77 -19.82 -7.60
C PHE A 328 33.06 -20.74 -8.78
N TYR A 329 34.28 -21.25 -8.84
CA TYR A 329 34.70 -22.22 -9.84
C TYR A 329 34.78 -23.61 -9.20
N LEU A 330 33.87 -24.50 -9.61
CA LEU A 330 33.74 -25.86 -9.09
C LEU A 330 34.13 -26.85 -10.20
N GLY A 331 35.43 -27.15 -10.31
CA GLY A 331 35.96 -27.95 -11.42
C GLY A 331 35.72 -27.25 -12.75
N ASN A 332 34.93 -27.86 -13.63
CA ASN A 332 34.56 -27.29 -14.94
C ASN A 332 33.29 -26.41 -14.90
N TYR A 333 32.68 -26.24 -13.73
CA TYR A 333 31.45 -25.44 -13.58
C TYR A 333 31.76 -24.08 -12.96
N THR A 334 31.03 -23.07 -13.41
CA THR A 334 31.11 -21.70 -12.87
C THR A 334 29.76 -21.30 -12.28
N ILE A 335 29.78 -20.79 -11.06
CA ILE A 335 28.65 -20.08 -10.45
C ILE A 335 28.97 -18.59 -10.57
N PRO A 336 28.30 -17.85 -11.48
CA PRO A 336 28.63 -16.46 -11.75
C PRO A 336 28.16 -15.54 -10.61
N GLY A 337 28.75 -14.34 -10.55
CA GLY A 337 28.51 -13.40 -9.44
C GLY A 337 27.06 -12.97 -9.24
N ALA A 338 26.23 -13.05 -10.29
CA ALA A 338 24.81 -12.75 -10.24
C ALA A 338 23.99 -13.76 -9.40
N PHE A 339 24.50 -14.98 -9.19
CA PHE A 339 23.79 -16.03 -8.45
C PHE A 339 23.48 -15.61 -7.00
N LEU A 340 24.48 -15.06 -6.29
CA LEU A 340 24.33 -14.69 -4.88
C LEU A 340 23.27 -13.59 -4.64
N PRO A 341 23.34 -12.42 -5.29
CA PRO A 341 22.38 -11.33 -5.04
C PRO A 341 20.97 -11.69 -5.50
N PHE A 342 20.84 -12.35 -6.65
CA PHE A 342 19.54 -12.58 -7.27
C PHE A 342 18.99 -13.97 -6.96
N ILE A 343 19.64 -15.05 -7.40
CA ILE A 343 19.09 -16.42 -7.28
C ILE A 343 19.01 -16.91 -5.84
N LEU A 344 20.00 -16.59 -5.01
CA LEU A 344 19.99 -16.95 -3.60
C LEU A 344 19.37 -15.83 -2.74
N GLY A 345 19.81 -14.59 -2.94
CA GLY A 345 19.47 -13.45 -2.10
C GLY A 345 18.00 -13.06 -2.15
N LEU A 346 17.42 -12.94 -3.35
CA LEU A 346 16.03 -12.50 -3.51
C LEU A 346 15.02 -13.51 -2.93
N PRO A 347 15.09 -14.84 -3.22
CA PRO A 347 14.23 -15.82 -2.56
C PRO A 347 14.44 -15.91 -1.05
N LEU A 348 15.67 -15.73 -0.56
CA LEU A 348 15.95 -15.72 0.87
C LEU A 348 15.26 -14.53 1.56
N LEU A 349 15.42 -13.31 1.03
CA LEU A 349 14.82 -12.11 1.60
C LEU A 349 13.30 -12.18 1.60
N THR A 350 12.71 -12.57 0.47
CA THR A 350 11.26 -12.68 0.31
C THR A 350 10.69 -13.86 1.11
N GLY A 351 11.44 -14.95 1.23
CA GLY A 351 11.12 -16.09 2.10
C GLY A 351 11.14 -15.71 3.58
N ILE A 352 12.13 -14.94 4.03
CA ILE A 352 12.17 -14.40 5.40
C ILE A 352 10.97 -13.49 5.65
N ALA A 353 10.64 -12.60 4.69
CA ALA A 353 9.47 -11.74 4.79
C ALA A 353 8.17 -12.54 4.87
N ALA A 354 8.00 -13.58 4.04
CA ALA A 354 6.85 -14.47 4.08
C ALA A 354 6.75 -15.21 5.43
N MET A 355 7.87 -15.72 5.95
CA MET A 355 7.92 -16.45 7.22
C MET A 355 7.89 -15.55 8.47
N TYR A 356 7.93 -14.22 8.31
CA TYR A 356 8.03 -13.28 9.42
C TYR A 356 7.00 -13.49 10.55
N PRO A 357 5.69 -13.73 10.29
CA PRO A 357 4.72 -13.99 11.35
C PRO A 357 5.10 -15.16 12.27
N TRP A 358 5.67 -16.23 11.69
CA TRP A 358 6.09 -17.41 12.44
C TRP A 358 7.42 -17.18 13.17
N ILE A 359 8.32 -16.40 12.58
CA ILE A 359 9.58 -15.99 13.21
C ILE A 359 9.28 -15.15 14.44
N GLU A 360 8.49 -14.07 14.31
CA GLU A 360 8.12 -13.20 15.43
C GLU A 360 7.40 -14.02 16.51
N ARG A 361 6.39 -14.82 16.13
CA ARG A 361 5.65 -15.68 17.07
C ARG A 361 6.55 -16.62 17.86
N LYS A 362 7.56 -17.24 17.22
CA LYS A 362 8.51 -18.13 17.90
C LYS A 362 9.41 -17.36 18.87
N MET A 363 9.86 -16.17 18.49
CA MET A 363 10.75 -15.35 19.32
C MET A 363 10.03 -14.70 20.51
N THR A 364 8.79 -14.21 20.30
CA THR A 364 7.99 -13.53 21.34
C THR A 364 7.12 -14.49 22.15
N LYS A 365 6.94 -15.73 21.68
CA LYS A 365 5.99 -16.72 22.24
C LYS A 365 4.54 -16.22 22.24
N ASP A 366 4.18 -15.33 21.32
CA ASP A 366 2.84 -14.77 21.19
C ASP A 366 1.90 -15.68 20.38
N TYR A 367 1.26 -16.64 21.04
CA TYR A 367 0.29 -17.57 20.42
C TYR A 367 -1.18 -17.15 20.58
N ALA A 368 -1.42 -15.98 21.17
CA ALA A 368 -2.76 -15.47 21.43
C ALA A 368 -3.46 -15.02 20.14
N HIS A 369 -4.78 -14.90 20.21
CA HIS A 369 -5.59 -14.38 19.12
C HIS A 369 -5.65 -12.84 19.21
N HIS A 370 -5.31 -12.14 18.12
CA HIS A 370 -5.25 -10.67 18.09
C HIS A 370 -6.16 -10.08 17.01
N ASN A 371 -7.11 -9.25 17.45
CA ASN A 371 -7.95 -8.40 16.60
C ASN A 371 -7.67 -6.91 16.81
N LEU A 372 -7.13 -6.53 17.98
CA LEU A 372 -6.59 -5.19 18.19
C LEU A 372 -5.18 -5.06 17.62
N LEU A 373 -4.96 -3.95 16.92
CA LEU A 373 -3.66 -3.57 16.39
C LEU A 373 -2.75 -3.05 17.50
N GLN A 374 -1.45 -3.25 17.32
CA GLN A 374 -0.45 -2.56 18.14
C GLN A 374 -0.11 -1.23 17.47
N ARG A 375 0.05 -0.15 18.24
CA ARG A 375 0.66 1.05 17.67
C ARG A 375 2.13 0.75 17.39
N PRO A 376 2.71 1.22 16.28
CA PRO A 376 4.11 0.90 15.94
C PRO A 376 5.11 1.26 17.05
N ARG A 377 4.84 2.33 17.82
CA ARG A 377 5.69 2.71 18.95
C ARG A 377 5.68 1.70 20.10
N ASP A 378 4.63 0.89 20.25
CA ASP A 378 4.45 -0.06 21.36
C ASP A 378 5.23 -1.37 21.16
N VAL A 379 5.77 -1.59 19.96
CA VAL A 379 6.55 -2.77 19.57
C VAL A 379 7.91 -2.33 19.01
N PRO A 380 8.79 -1.75 19.85
CA PRO A 380 10.00 -1.07 19.40
C PRO A 380 10.94 -1.96 18.60
N VAL A 381 11.06 -3.25 18.95
CA VAL A 381 11.89 -4.22 18.22
C VAL A 381 11.36 -4.49 16.81
N ARG A 382 10.06 -4.80 16.67
CA ARG A 382 9.45 -5.01 15.34
C ARG A 382 9.56 -3.75 14.49
N THR A 383 9.26 -2.59 15.06
CA THR A 383 9.35 -1.32 14.33
C THR A 383 10.79 -1.00 13.92
N ALA A 384 11.77 -1.30 14.77
CA ALA A 384 13.18 -1.16 14.41
C ALA A 384 13.61 -2.12 13.31
N LEU A 385 13.17 -3.38 13.33
CA LEU A 385 13.40 -4.34 12.24
C LEU A 385 12.74 -3.88 10.93
N GLY A 386 11.55 -3.28 10.99
CA GLY A 386 10.90 -2.70 9.83
C GLY A 386 11.70 -1.55 9.22
N TRP A 387 12.21 -0.63 10.05
CA TRP A 387 13.08 0.46 9.58
C TRP A 387 14.43 -0.03 9.06
N MET A 388 14.98 -1.10 9.64
CA MET A 388 16.16 -1.79 9.10
C MET A 388 15.87 -2.30 7.68
N ALA A 389 14.77 -3.03 7.49
CA ALA A 389 14.37 -3.56 6.19
C ALA A 389 14.07 -2.45 5.16
N ILE A 390 13.37 -1.38 5.56
CA ILE A 390 13.10 -0.23 4.70
C ILE A 390 14.41 0.46 4.30
N THR A 391 15.32 0.68 5.25
CA THR A 391 16.60 1.32 4.96
C THR A 391 17.42 0.46 4.00
N TYR A 392 17.46 -0.86 4.22
CA TYR A 392 18.10 -1.80 3.30
C TYR A 392 17.49 -1.71 1.89
N PHE A 393 16.16 -1.80 1.77
CA PHE A 393 15.44 -1.65 0.51
C PHE A 393 15.73 -0.30 -0.18
N MET A 394 15.73 0.80 0.58
CA MET A 394 15.98 2.14 0.04
C MET A 394 17.42 2.31 -0.44
N VAL A 395 18.41 1.78 0.28
CA VAL A 395 19.80 1.78 -0.22
C VAL A 395 19.87 1.04 -1.55
N LEU A 396 19.32 -0.17 -1.63
CA LEU A 396 19.33 -0.94 -2.87
C LEU A 396 18.59 -0.23 -4.00
N LEU A 397 17.41 0.32 -3.73
CA LEU A 397 16.63 1.07 -4.72
C LEU A 397 17.40 2.26 -5.29
N LEU A 398 18.03 3.05 -4.41
CA LEU A 398 18.85 4.18 -4.84
C LEU A 398 20.06 3.71 -5.66
N MET A 399 20.65 2.57 -5.30
CA MET A 399 21.78 2.02 -6.05
C MET A 399 21.39 1.40 -7.40
N GLY A 400 20.10 1.12 -7.63
CA GLY A 400 19.59 0.75 -8.95
C GLY A 400 19.69 1.87 -9.99
N ALA A 401 19.84 3.12 -9.55
CA ALA A 401 20.07 4.29 -10.40
C ALA A 401 21.41 5.00 -10.07
N ASN A 402 22.42 4.23 -9.62
CA ASN A 402 23.70 4.78 -9.17
C ASN A 402 24.47 5.58 -10.24
N ASP A 403 24.24 5.27 -11.51
CA ASP A 403 24.71 5.97 -12.71
C ASP A 403 24.08 7.36 -12.84
N ILE A 404 22.76 7.47 -12.68
CA ILE A 404 22.05 8.75 -12.68
C ILE A 404 22.45 9.59 -11.47
N PHE A 405 22.58 8.98 -10.29
CA PHE A 405 23.08 9.70 -9.10
C PHE A 405 24.50 10.22 -9.30
N ALA A 406 25.39 9.40 -9.85
CA ALA A 406 26.75 9.79 -10.18
C ALA A 406 26.76 10.99 -11.15
N PHE A 407 25.96 10.92 -12.21
CA PHE A 407 25.86 11.99 -13.22
C PHE A 407 25.24 13.28 -12.66
N GLN A 408 24.10 13.20 -11.99
CA GLN A 408 23.32 14.36 -11.56
C GLN A 408 23.97 15.13 -10.41
N PHE A 409 24.68 14.43 -9.52
CA PHE A 409 25.35 15.03 -8.36
C PHE A 409 26.86 15.21 -8.56
N ASP A 410 27.38 14.92 -9.76
CA ASP A 410 28.81 15.00 -10.09
C ASP A 410 29.70 14.21 -9.11
N ILE A 411 29.32 12.95 -8.85
CA ILE A 411 30.01 12.03 -7.96
C ILE A 411 30.56 10.87 -8.79
N SER A 412 31.77 10.39 -8.47
CA SER A 412 32.34 9.21 -9.14
C SER A 412 31.43 7.98 -9.02
N LEU A 413 31.19 7.28 -10.12
CA LEU A 413 30.43 6.02 -10.17
C LEU A 413 31.02 4.91 -9.27
N ASN A 414 32.35 4.87 -9.17
CA ASN A 414 33.03 3.92 -8.28
C ASN A 414 32.75 4.28 -6.81
N LEU A 415 32.75 5.57 -6.48
CA LEU A 415 32.45 6.05 -5.14
C LEU A 415 30.98 5.76 -4.79
N THR A 416 30.02 6.02 -5.68
CA THR A 416 28.60 5.72 -5.42
C THR A 416 28.38 4.22 -5.19
N THR A 417 29.07 3.36 -5.94
CA THR A 417 29.04 1.90 -5.73
C THR A 417 29.60 1.49 -4.35
N TRP A 418 30.72 2.08 -3.91
CA TRP A 418 31.28 1.82 -2.58
C TRP A 418 30.40 2.38 -1.46
N MET A 419 29.78 3.54 -1.65
CA MET A 419 28.78 4.08 -0.74
C MET A 419 27.59 3.11 -0.59
N GLY A 420 27.14 2.51 -1.70
CA GLY A 420 26.12 1.47 -1.68
C GLY A 420 26.54 0.22 -0.89
N ARG A 421 27.74 -0.32 -1.17
CA ARG A 421 28.30 -1.51 -0.51
C ARG A 421 28.46 -1.34 1.00
N ILE A 422 29.01 -0.21 1.43
CA ILE A 422 29.16 0.09 2.86
C ILE A 422 27.78 0.42 3.46
N GLY A 423 26.97 1.19 2.73
CA GLY A 423 25.65 1.63 3.14
C GLY A 423 24.70 0.48 3.42
N MET A 424 24.67 -0.56 2.58
CA MET A 424 23.80 -1.72 2.77
C MET A 424 24.14 -2.53 4.04
N LEU A 425 25.35 -2.40 4.58
CA LEU A 425 25.79 -3.08 5.81
C LEU A 425 25.66 -2.20 7.05
N VAL A 426 25.93 -0.90 6.93
CA VAL A 426 26.01 0.03 8.08
C VAL A 426 24.70 0.77 8.35
N LEU A 427 24.00 1.24 7.31
CA LEU A 427 22.80 2.06 7.48
C LEU A 427 21.61 1.27 8.07
N PRO A 428 21.34 0.00 7.70
CA PRO A 428 20.22 -0.74 8.29
C PRO A 428 20.36 -0.96 9.81
N PRO A 429 21.51 -1.42 10.36
CA PRO A 429 21.69 -1.51 11.82
C PRO A 429 21.62 -0.15 12.53
N LEU A 430 22.10 0.92 11.89
CA LEU A 430 21.96 2.28 12.44
C LEU A 430 20.48 2.70 12.50
N ALA A 431 19.73 2.46 11.43
CA ALA A 431 18.29 2.74 11.38
C ALA A 431 17.51 1.92 12.43
N TYR A 432 17.89 0.65 12.64
CA TYR A 432 17.36 -0.16 13.74
C TYR A 432 17.57 0.53 15.09
N PHE A 433 18.81 0.93 15.41
CA PHE A 433 19.13 1.56 16.68
C PHE A 433 18.35 2.87 16.89
N VAL A 434 18.32 3.73 15.87
CA VAL A 434 17.61 5.01 15.91
C VAL A 434 16.10 4.79 16.08
N ALA A 435 15.49 3.93 15.27
CA ALA A 435 14.06 3.65 15.34
C ALA A 435 13.65 3.04 16.68
N TYR A 436 14.47 2.15 17.25
CA TYR A 436 14.25 1.57 18.57
C TYR A 436 14.21 2.66 19.66
N ARG A 437 15.20 3.58 19.64
CA ARG A 437 15.28 4.68 20.60
C ARG A 437 14.13 5.68 20.44
N ILE A 438 13.75 5.99 19.20
CA ILE A 438 12.59 6.84 18.91
C ILE A 438 11.30 6.21 19.46
N CYS A 439 11.08 4.91 19.27
CA CYS A 439 9.90 4.24 19.82
C CYS A 439 9.82 4.36 21.34
N ILE A 440 10.93 4.13 22.06
CA ILE A 440 10.97 4.30 23.52
C ILE A 440 10.72 5.75 23.92
N GLY A 441 11.32 6.73 23.22
CA GLY A 441 11.05 8.15 23.45
C GLY A 441 9.57 8.51 23.26
N LEU A 442 8.94 7.98 22.20
CA LEU A 442 7.51 8.17 21.93
C LEU A 442 6.61 7.52 22.99
N GLN A 443 6.99 6.35 23.53
CA GLN A 443 6.29 5.70 24.64
C GLN A 443 6.39 6.55 25.91
N ARG A 444 7.60 7.02 26.25
CA ARG A 444 7.83 7.89 27.42
C ARG A 444 7.01 9.17 27.33
N GLY A 445 7.02 9.82 26.17
CA GLY A 445 6.22 11.04 25.98
C GLY A 445 4.70 10.79 25.94
N ASP A 446 4.22 9.55 25.75
CA ASP A 446 2.79 9.23 25.93
C ASP A 446 2.49 9.01 27.42
N ARG A 447 3.41 8.36 28.14
CA ARG A 447 3.31 8.12 29.59
C ARG A 447 3.37 9.39 30.42
N GLU A 448 4.25 10.32 30.07
CA GLU A 448 4.40 11.62 30.72
C GLU A 448 3.08 12.41 30.72
N VAL A 449 2.34 12.39 29.60
CA VAL A 449 1.04 13.03 29.49
C VAL A 449 -0.04 12.33 30.33
N LEU A 450 0.05 11.01 30.49
CA LEU A 450 -0.88 10.26 31.35
C LEU A 450 -0.59 10.45 32.84
N GLU A 451 0.66 10.76 33.20
CA GLU A 451 1.11 11.01 34.57
C GLU A 451 0.91 12.47 35.01
N HIS A 452 1.16 13.45 34.12
CA HIS A 452 1.16 14.88 34.46
C HIS A 452 0.04 15.69 33.80
N GLY A 453 -0.57 15.18 32.74
CA GLY A 453 -1.54 15.89 31.93
C GLY A 453 -0.95 16.49 30.64
N VAL A 454 -1.80 17.14 29.85
CA VAL A 454 -1.40 17.78 28.59
C VAL A 454 -0.80 19.15 28.88
N GLU A 455 0.41 19.38 28.40
CA GLU A 455 1.08 20.70 28.38
C GLU A 455 0.19 21.74 27.71
N THR A 456 -0.10 22.84 28.43
CA THR A 456 -0.93 23.92 27.89
C THR A 456 -0.13 25.03 27.23
N GLY A 457 1.18 25.12 27.49
CA GLY A 457 2.02 26.25 27.11
C GLY A 457 1.78 27.52 27.92
N ILE A 458 0.92 27.47 28.95
CA ILE A 458 0.65 28.61 29.85
C ILE A 458 1.59 28.50 31.05
N ILE A 459 2.52 29.44 31.17
CA ILE A 459 3.44 29.54 32.30
C ILE A 459 2.85 30.47 33.36
N LYS A 460 2.77 29.99 34.60
CA LYS A 460 2.31 30.76 35.76
C LYS A 460 3.45 30.92 36.76
N ARG A 461 3.70 32.16 37.19
CA ARG A 461 4.60 32.46 38.31
C ARG A 461 3.84 32.41 39.63
N LEU A 462 4.33 31.61 40.57
CA LEU A 462 3.76 31.48 41.91
C LEU A 462 4.24 32.60 42.85
N PRO A 463 3.54 32.89 43.96
CA PRO A 463 3.90 33.98 44.88
C PRO A 463 5.32 33.90 45.45
N HIS A 464 5.88 32.69 45.61
CA HIS A 464 7.25 32.44 46.06
C HIS A 464 8.31 32.50 44.94
N GLY A 465 7.92 32.82 43.70
CA GLY A 465 8.82 33.06 42.58
C GLY A 465 9.05 31.90 41.61
N GLU A 466 8.53 30.71 41.90
CA GLU A 466 8.60 29.53 41.01
C GLU A 466 7.76 29.72 39.74
N PHE A 467 8.25 29.20 38.62
CA PHE A 467 7.50 29.12 37.36
C PHE A 467 7.01 27.70 37.15
N ILE A 468 5.71 27.54 37.00
CA ILE A 468 5.08 26.26 36.66
C ILE A 468 4.43 26.34 35.29
N GLU A 469 4.51 25.27 34.52
CA GLU A 469 3.62 25.07 33.39
C GLU A 469 2.30 24.49 33.89
N ILE A 470 1.19 25.10 33.47
CA ILE A 470 -0.13 24.54 33.74
C ILE A 470 -0.31 23.32 32.84
N HIS A 471 -0.56 22.16 33.44
CA HIS A 471 -0.96 20.95 32.73
C HIS A 471 -2.48 20.77 32.86
N GLN A 472 -3.10 20.26 31.79
CA GLN A 472 -4.50 19.85 31.81
C GLN A 472 -4.58 18.33 32.06
N PRO A 473 -5.04 17.88 33.24
CA PRO A 473 -5.29 16.47 33.49
C PRO A 473 -6.29 15.88 32.48
N LEU A 474 -6.01 14.66 32.01
CA LEU A 474 -6.91 13.89 31.15
C LEU A 474 -7.94 13.06 31.94
N GLY A 475 -7.67 12.83 33.22
CA GLY A 475 -8.49 12.01 34.11
C GLY A 475 -8.86 12.75 35.39
N PRO A 476 -9.37 12.00 36.39
CA PRO A 476 -9.63 12.54 37.72
C PRO A 476 -8.39 13.16 38.37
N VAL A 477 -8.59 14.10 39.28
CA VAL A 477 -7.54 14.70 40.12
C VAL A 477 -7.75 14.30 41.57
N ASP A 478 -6.66 14.27 42.34
CA ASP A 478 -6.71 14.06 43.79
C ASP A 478 -7.15 15.33 44.55
N ASP A 479 -7.25 15.23 45.88
CA ASP A 479 -7.64 16.34 46.75
C ASP A 479 -6.64 17.52 46.73
N HIS A 480 -5.43 17.29 46.21
CA HIS A 480 -4.38 18.30 46.06
C HIS A 480 -4.32 18.89 44.65
N GLY A 481 -5.20 18.46 43.74
CA GLY A 481 -5.25 18.91 42.35
C GLY A 481 -4.20 18.25 41.46
N HIS A 482 -3.50 17.21 41.93
CA HIS A 482 -2.60 16.43 41.10
C HIS A 482 -3.39 15.43 40.24
N PRO A 483 -3.00 15.22 38.98
CA PRO A 483 -3.61 14.20 38.13
C PRO A 483 -3.42 12.81 38.74
N ILE A 484 -4.50 12.02 38.78
CA ILE A 484 -4.39 10.59 39.08
C ILE A 484 -3.84 9.89 37.82
N PRO A 485 -2.68 9.21 37.89
CA PRO A 485 -2.06 8.63 36.70
C PRO A 485 -2.96 7.63 35.99
N LEU A 486 -3.15 7.82 34.69
CA LEU A 486 -3.96 6.92 33.88
C LEU A 486 -3.12 5.76 33.32
N ALA A 487 -3.69 4.55 33.31
CA ALA A 487 -3.05 3.40 32.68
C ALA A 487 -3.00 3.54 31.15
N TYR A 488 -1.89 3.16 30.54
CA TYR A 488 -1.79 3.12 29.08
C TYR A 488 -2.57 1.93 28.50
N GLN A 489 -3.43 2.20 27.52
CA GLN A 489 -4.32 1.20 26.90
C GLN A 489 -4.05 0.98 25.40
N GLY A 490 -2.91 1.44 24.88
CA GLY A 490 -2.59 1.35 23.46
C GLY A 490 -3.31 2.37 22.57
N ALA A 491 -4.16 3.23 23.13
CA ALA A 491 -4.84 4.30 22.40
C ALA A 491 -3.90 5.50 22.13
N SER A 492 -4.25 6.35 21.15
CA SER A 492 -3.51 7.59 20.91
C SER A 492 -3.76 8.59 22.02
N VAL A 493 -2.71 9.02 22.72
CA VAL A 493 -2.78 10.06 23.75
C VAL A 493 -2.72 11.45 23.10
N PRO A 494 -3.67 12.37 23.37
CA PRO A 494 -3.61 13.73 22.86
C PRO A 494 -2.51 14.51 23.58
N LYS A 495 -1.64 15.20 22.82
CA LYS A 495 -0.51 15.99 23.37
C LYS A 495 -0.66 17.49 23.19
N LYS A 496 -1.78 17.94 22.66
CA LYS A 496 -2.04 19.35 22.37
C LYS A 496 -3.45 19.70 22.78
N MET A 497 -3.60 20.81 23.49
CA MET A 497 -4.88 21.31 23.96
C MET A 497 -5.89 21.54 22.82
N ASN A 498 -5.44 21.92 21.63
CA ASN A 498 -6.34 22.12 20.49
C ASN A 498 -7.06 20.83 20.05
N LYS A 499 -6.45 19.65 20.26
CA LYS A 499 -7.08 18.35 20.00
C LYS A 499 -8.15 17.99 21.05
N LEU A 500 -8.15 18.67 22.19
CA LEU A 500 -9.17 18.56 23.24
C LEU A 500 -10.31 19.57 23.04
N GLY A 501 -10.32 20.32 21.94
CA GLY A 501 -11.37 21.31 21.65
C GLY A 501 -11.18 22.68 22.31
N SER A 502 -10.06 22.93 23.01
CA SER A 502 -9.80 24.23 23.66
C SER A 502 -9.76 25.43 22.71
N ALA A 503 -9.43 25.20 21.43
CA ALA A 503 -9.39 26.26 20.41
C ALA A 503 -10.78 26.66 19.90
N GLY A 504 -11.85 25.97 20.31
CA GLY A 504 -13.20 26.19 19.82
C GLY A 504 -13.36 25.87 18.34
N HIS A 505 -14.36 26.50 17.71
CA HIS A 505 -14.64 26.39 16.29
C HIS A 505 -14.65 27.79 15.67
N PRO A 506 -14.24 27.94 14.39
CA PRO A 506 -14.45 29.19 13.68
C PRO A 506 -15.95 29.50 13.59
N VAL A 507 -16.28 30.79 13.60
CA VAL A 507 -17.65 31.29 13.42
C VAL A 507 -18.22 30.74 12.12
N ALA A 508 -19.46 30.27 12.15
CA ALA A 508 -20.14 29.77 10.95
C ALA A 508 -20.33 30.92 9.95
N GLY A 509 -20.11 30.64 8.67
CA GLY A 509 -20.12 31.66 7.63
C GLY A 509 -19.48 31.18 6.34
N SER A 510 -19.60 32.04 5.33
CA SER A 510 -18.79 31.95 4.12
C SER A 510 -17.34 32.36 4.42
N THR A 511 -16.44 32.15 3.46
CA THR A 511 -15.05 32.64 3.56
C THR A 511 -14.96 34.16 3.79
N TRP A 512 -15.99 34.92 3.43
CA TRP A 512 -15.97 36.38 3.41
C TRP A 512 -16.99 37.03 4.35
N SER A 513 -17.95 36.28 4.89
CA SER A 513 -19.03 36.83 5.70
C SER A 513 -19.53 35.80 6.74
N PRO A 514 -19.76 36.21 8.00
CA PRO A 514 -20.38 35.33 8.99
C PRO A 514 -21.85 35.07 8.66
N ASP A 515 -22.36 33.92 9.10
CA ASP A 515 -23.79 33.63 9.10
C ASP A 515 -24.50 34.48 10.18
N PRO A 516 -25.83 34.66 10.09
CA PRO A 516 -26.61 35.29 11.16
C PRO A 516 -26.33 34.65 12.52
N VAL A 517 -26.35 35.48 13.57
CA VAL A 517 -25.99 35.04 14.94
C VAL A 517 -26.92 33.92 15.41
N GLU A 518 -28.21 34.01 15.07
CA GLU A 518 -29.23 33.02 15.43
C GLU A 518 -28.91 31.64 14.84
N GLU A 519 -28.48 31.58 13.58
CA GLU A 519 -28.10 30.33 12.91
C GLU A 519 -26.81 29.75 13.48
N THR A 520 -25.83 30.61 13.74
CA THR A 520 -24.55 30.22 14.35
C THR A 520 -24.76 29.59 15.73
N VAL A 521 -25.58 30.23 16.58
CA VAL A 521 -25.93 29.73 17.91
C VAL A 521 -26.70 28.41 17.82
N ALA A 522 -27.66 28.29 16.89
CA ALA A 522 -28.38 27.05 16.68
C ALA A 522 -27.44 25.90 16.28
N LEU A 523 -26.47 26.18 15.41
CA LEU A 523 -25.47 25.21 14.97
C LEU A 523 -24.53 24.80 16.12
N GLU A 524 -24.07 25.74 16.93
CA GLU A 524 -23.25 25.45 18.11
C GLU A 524 -23.99 24.58 19.13
N ASN A 525 -25.27 24.89 19.39
CA ASN A 525 -26.11 24.10 20.28
C ASN A 525 -26.27 22.67 19.75
N ALA A 526 -26.57 22.51 18.45
CA ALA A 526 -26.66 21.19 17.82
C ALA A 526 -25.35 20.39 17.93
N ARG A 527 -24.18 21.04 17.76
CA ARG A 527 -22.87 20.41 17.92
C ARG A 527 -22.61 19.98 19.37
N LYS A 528 -22.94 20.82 20.35
CA LYS A 528 -22.82 20.49 21.79
C LYS A 528 -23.69 19.29 22.15
N THR A 529 -24.96 19.28 21.74
CA THR A 529 -25.87 18.15 22.00
C THR A 529 -25.35 16.85 21.38
N LYS A 530 -24.83 16.92 20.14
CA LYS A 530 -24.24 15.76 19.47
C LYS A 530 -23.02 15.22 20.23
N HIS A 531 -22.08 16.09 20.61
CA HIS A 531 -20.89 15.68 21.37
C HIS A 531 -21.22 15.04 22.72
N VAL A 532 -22.18 15.59 23.46
CA VAL A 532 -22.65 14.98 24.72
C VAL A 532 -23.25 13.61 24.44
N SER A 533 -24.13 13.47 23.44
CA SER A 533 -24.74 12.19 23.10
C SER A 533 -23.73 11.10 22.70
N GLU A 534 -22.68 11.46 21.95
CA GLU A 534 -21.61 10.54 21.55
C GLU A 534 -20.70 10.16 22.74
N GLY A 535 -20.43 11.11 23.64
CA GLY A 535 -19.65 10.87 24.85
C GLY A 535 -20.37 9.97 25.87
N THR A 536 -21.66 10.24 26.12
CA THR A 536 -22.49 9.45 27.03
C THR A 536 -22.76 8.06 26.48
N SER A 537 -23.08 7.91 25.18
CA SER A 537 -23.24 6.58 24.54
C SER A 537 -21.98 5.72 24.63
N ALA A 538 -20.79 6.33 24.49
CA ALA A 538 -19.52 5.62 24.59
C ALA A 538 -19.16 5.22 26.04
N GLN A 539 -19.62 6.00 27.03
CA GLN A 539 -19.46 5.69 28.46
C GLN A 539 -20.49 4.65 28.93
N ASP A 540 -21.74 4.75 28.49
CA ASP A 540 -22.82 3.82 28.86
C ASP A 540 -22.58 2.41 28.29
N GLU A 541 -22.12 2.29 27.02
CA GLU A 541 -21.68 1.00 26.47
C GLU A 541 -20.46 0.42 27.20
N ALA A 542 -19.60 1.28 27.76
CA ALA A 542 -18.46 0.84 28.57
C ALA A 542 -18.93 0.35 29.96
N SER A 543 -19.92 0.99 30.58
CA SER A 543 -20.46 0.62 31.89
C SER A 543 -21.41 -0.57 31.86
N GLU A 544 -22.26 -0.73 30.84
CA GLU A 544 -23.20 -1.87 30.73
C GLU A 544 -22.47 -3.21 30.52
N LEU A 545 -21.22 -3.18 30.07
CA LEU A 545 -20.40 -4.38 29.81
C LEU A 545 -19.36 -4.68 30.90
N VAL A 546 -19.30 -3.88 31.97
CA VAL A 546 -18.60 -4.24 33.21
C VAL A 546 -19.59 -5.00 34.08
N GLY A 547 -19.51 -6.32 34.01
CA GLY A 547 -20.26 -7.35 34.74
C GLY A 547 -21.36 -6.91 35.70
N LYS A 548 -22.60 -7.31 35.41
CA LYS A 548 -23.55 -7.65 36.49
C LYS A 548 -22.89 -8.77 37.32
N PRO A 549 -22.87 -8.67 38.67
CA PRO A 549 -22.45 -9.76 39.51
C PRO A 549 -23.24 -11.02 39.12
N SER A 550 -22.54 -12.14 38.96
CA SER A 550 -23.16 -13.44 38.82
C SER A 550 -24.09 -13.66 40.03
N ASP A 551 -25.39 -13.68 39.78
CA ASP A 551 -26.36 -14.11 40.78
C ASP A 551 -26.17 -15.62 41.01
N PRO A 552 -25.75 -16.07 42.20
CA PRO A 552 -25.58 -17.48 42.45
C PRO A 552 -26.91 -18.01 42.97
N LYS A 553 -27.73 -18.61 42.08
CA LYS A 553 -28.61 -19.76 42.37
C LYS A 553 -29.56 -20.10 41.20
N ALA A 554 -29.59 -21.41 40.90
CA ALA A 554 -30.66 -22.20 40.26
C ALA A 554 -31.04 -21.89 38.82
#